data_AF-A0A2G2K091-F1
#
_entry.id   AF-A0A2G2K091-F1
#
_cell.length_a   1.000
_cell.length_b   1.000
_cell.length_c   1.000
_cell.angle_alpha   90.00
_cell.angle_beta   90.00
_cell.angle_gamma   90.00
#
_symmetry.space_group_name_H-M   'P 1'
#
loop_
_entity.id
_entity.type
_entity.pdbx_description
1 polymer ?
#
loop_
_entity_poly.entity_id
_entity_poly.type
_entity_poly.pdbx_seq_one_letter_code
_entity_poly.pdbx_strand_id
1 'polypeptide(L)'
;MAESEDNRKYSLFYPTSKNSLLSDYPELKKNKVFQELNKSQLLFVWFYANESSPFFKIEDRRERVKESIKNSFNAGDKRNKLRSSDHEKFLNGNFGKNIDNGIQEMLKYKQSVRTLAKKMVETTLKNYLAIIDVDVTDETFNDKDGEMDFSKKKAYVDASATIIKNLDGLIEKAEQGFGIVETAEDVGAGKDNDDDNSFADQFHEEK
;
A
#
# COMPACT_ATOMS: atom_id res chain seq x y z
N MET A 1 4.23 28.49 7.78
CA MET A 1 4.79 27.17 7.41
C MET A 1 3.93 26.66 6.26
N ALA A 2 4.49 26.57 5.07
CA ALA A 2 3.77 26.03 3.92
C ALA A 2 3.66 24.51 4.10
N GLU A 3 2.43 24.00 4.18
CA GLU A 3 2.15 22.59 3.94
C GLU A 3 2.53 22.34 2.48
N SER A 4 3.71 21.76 2.26
CA SER A 4 4.02 21.19 0.95
C SER A 4 3.02 20.05 0.75
N GLU A 5 2.04 20.26 -0.12
CA GLU A 5 1.14 19.19 -0.56
C GLU A 5 2.02 18.07 -1.12
N ASP A 6 2.13 17.00 -0.33
CA ASP A 6 2.85 15.80 -0.69
C ASP A 6 2.12 15.13 -1.85
N ASN A 7 2.49 15.52 -3.07
CA ASN A 7 1.85 15.12 -4.32
C ASN A 7 2.24 13.69 -4.74
N ARG A 8 2.80 12.90 -3.81
CA ARG A 8 3.12 11.48 -4.02
C ARG A 8 1.84 10.70 -4.34
N LYS A 9 1.76 10.17 -5.55
CA LYS A 9 0.70 9.25 -5.95
C LYS A 9 1.01 7.88 -5.34
N TYR A 10 0.05 7.35 -4.60
CA TYR A 10 0.15 6.05 -3.95
C TYR A 10 -0.67 5.01 -4.73
N SER A 11 -0.27 3.74 -4.67
CA SER A 11 -1.06 2.63 -5.18
C SER A 11 -1.16 1.51 -4.16
N LEU A 12 -2.37 1.02 -3.96
CA LEU A 12 -2.74 0.01 -2.99
C LEU A 12 -2.61 -1.39 -3.58
N PHE A 13 -1.70 -2.18 -3.02
CA PHE A 13 -1.40 -3.56 -3.43
C PHE A 13 -0.99 -3.70 -4.89
N TYR A 14 -0.23 -2.74 -5.41
CA TYR A 14 0.21 -2.77 -6.80
C TYR A 14 0.94 -4.08 -7.12
N PRO A 15 0.55 -4.84 -8.16
CA PRO A 15 1.23 -6.08 -8.51
C PRO A 15 2.67 -5.79 -8.95
N THR A 16 3.66 -6.08 -8.09
CA THR A 16 5.07 -5.76 -8.36
C THR A 16 5.81 -6.93 -8.99
N SER A 17 5.42 -8.18 -8.68
CA SER A 17 6.12 -9.36 -9.15
C SER A 17 5.30 -10.21 -10.12
N LYS A 18 6.00 -11.07 -10.85
CA LYS A 18 5.39 -12.18 -11.60
C LYS A 18 4.85 -13.28 -10.68
N ASN A 19 4.84 -13.12 -9.35
CA ASN A 19 4.25 -14.07 -8.40
C ASN A 19 2.80 -13.69 -8.05
N SER A 20 2.20 -14.37 -7.07
CA SER A 20 0.84 -14.04 -6.61
C SER A 20 0.85 -12.75 -5.78
N LEU A 21 -0.22 -11.95 -5.87
CA LEU A 21 -0.44 -10.78 -5.00
C LEU A 21 -0.30 -11.12 -3.50
N LEU A 22 -0.62 -12.37 -3.12
CA LEU A 22 -0.46 -12.87 -1.75
C LEU A 22 1.00 -13.00 -1.32
N SER A 23 1.92 -13.21 -2.26
CA SER A 23 3.35 -13.25 -2.00
C SER A 23 3.88 -11.85 -1.71
N ASP A 24 3.45 -10.88 -2.51
CA ASP A 24 3.90 -9.49 -2.41
C ASP A 24 3.29 -8.77 -1.20
N TYR A 25 2.04 -9.11 -0.84
CA TYR A 25 1.31 -8.49 0.27
C TYR A 25 0.77 -9.54 1.26
N PRO A 26 1.58 -9.91 2.28
CA PRO A 26 1.22 -10.94 3.25
C PRO A 26 -0.06 -10.64 4.05
N GLU A 27 -0.47 -9.39 4.19
CA GLU A 27 -1.74 -9.05 4.87
C GLU A 27 -2.97 -9.54 4.10
N LEU A 28 -2.88 -9.70 2.77
CA LEU A 28 -3.96 -10.28 1.98
C LEU A 28 -4.14 -11.77 2.31
N LYS A 29 -3.07 -12.46 2.70
CA LYS A 29 -3.15 -13.87 3.14
C LYS A 29 -3.99 -14.03 4.41
N LYS A 30 -4.22 -12.99 5.21
CA LYS A 30 -5.08 -13.11 6.40
C LYS A 30 -6.56 -13.25 6.04
N ASN A 31 -6.95 -12.88 4.81
CA ASN A 31 -8.33 -13.01 4.33
C ASN A 31 -8.52 -14.37 3.65
N LYS A 32 -9.35 -15.23 4.25
CA LYS A 32 -9.66 -16.56 3.71
C LYS A 32 -10.24 -16.52 2.30
N VAL A 33 -11.01 -15.48 1.97
CA VAL A 33 -11.60 -15.30 0.64
C VAL A 33 -10.52 -15.18 -0.44
N PHE A 34 -9.43 -14.46 -0.16
CA PHE A 34 -8.33 -14.32 -1.12
C PHE A 34 -7.49 -15.58 -1.25
N GLN A 35 -7.42 -16.41 -0.20
CA GLN A 35 -6.73 -17.71 -0.28
C GLN A 35 -7.46 -18.71 -1.18
N GLU A 36 -8.77 -18.58 -1.34
CA GLU A 36 -9.59 -19.43 -2.21
C GLU A 36 -9.50 -19.05 -3.70
N LEU A 37 -8.88 -17.91 -4.01
CA LEU A 37 -8.69 -17.44 -5.39
C LEU A 37 -7.34 -17.91 -5.92
N ASN A 38 -7.32 -18.38 -7.17
CA ASN A 38 -6.05 -18.57 -7.86
C ASN A 38 -5.41 -17.21 -8.21
N LYS A 39 -4.13 -17.23 -8.59
CA LYS A 39 -3.35 -16.02 -8.89
C LYS A 39 -4.05 -15.09 -9.91
N SER A 40 -4.55 -15.63 -11.01
CA SER A 40 -5.21 -14.82 -12.05
C SER A 40 -6.55 -14.27 -11.59
N GLN A 41 -7.32 -15.02 -10.80
CA GLN A 41 -8.57 -14.54 -10.23
C GLN A 41 -8.33 -13.41 -9.22
N LEU A 42 -7.30 -13.55 -8.36
CA LEU A 42 -6.95 -12.50 -7.41
C LEU A 42 -6.47 -11.23 -8.12
N LEU A 43 -5.68 -11.39 -9.18
CA LEU A 43 -5.22 -10.28 -10.01
C LEU A 43 -6.40 -9.60 -10.74
N PHE A 44 -7.37 -10.39 -11.25
CA PHE A 44 -8.61 -9.85 -11.81
C PHE A 44 -9.39 -9.04 -10.78
N VAL A 45 -9.57 -9.57 -9.57
CA VAL A 45 -10.25 -8.88 -8.47
C VAL A 45 -9.54 -7.57 -8.15
N TRP A 46 -8.20 -7.56 -8.12
CA TRP A 46 -7.43 -6.33 -7.91
C TRP A 46 -7.69 -5.31 -9.02
N PHE A 47 -7.53 -5.69 -10.28
CA PHE A 47 -7.74 -4.80 -11.43
C PHE A 47 -9.17 -4.26 -11.51
N TYR A 48 -10.15 -5.07 -11.15
CA TYR A 48 -11.55 -4.69 -11.25
C TYR A 48 -12.03 -3.81 -10.09
N ALA A 49 -11.56 -4.09 -8.87
CA ALA A 49 -12.19 -3.61 -7.64
C ALA A 49 -11.29 -2.74 -6.75
N ASN A 50 -9.98 -2.75 -6.94
CA ASN A 50 -9.08 -1.94 -6.13
C ASN A 50 -9.06 -0.48 -6.62
N GLU A 51 -9.23 0.48 -5.69
CA GLU A 51 -9.29 1.92 -6.00
C GLU A 51 -8.03 2.45 -6.71
N SER A 52 -6.88 1.82 -6.46
CA SER A 52 -5.61 2.20 -7.09
C SER A 52 -5.35 1.51 -8.41
N SER A 53 -6.25 0.65 -8.88
CA SER A 53 -6.13 0.06 -10.21
C SER A 53 -6.31 1.13 -11.29
N PRO A 54 -5.54 1.08 -12.41
CA PRO A 54 -5.78 1.96 -13.55
C PRO A 54 -7.19 1.83 -14.12
N PHE A 55 -7.87 0.69 -13.94
CA PHE A 55 -9.19 0.43 -14.52
C PHE A 55 -10.34 0.80 -13.60
N PHE A 56 -10.07 1.14 -12.33
CA PHE A 56 -11.11 1.46 -11.36
C PHE A 56 -11.98 2.64 -11.80
N LYS A 57 -11.36 3.63 -12.45
CA LYS A 57 -12.02 4.85 -12.95
C LYS A 57 -12.78 4.64 -14.26
N ILE A 58 -12.71 3.46 -14.89
CA ILE A 58 -13.51 3.16 -16.08
C ILE A 58 -14.97 3.02 -15.65
N GLU A 59 -15.82 3.95 -16.12
CA GLU A 59 -17.26 4.00 -15.80
C GLU A 59 -18.05 2.88 -16.48
N ASP A 60 -17.74 2.58 -17.74
CA ASP A 60 -18.36 1.45 -18.43
C ASP A 60 -17.89 0.14 -17.78
N ARG A 61 -18.82 -0.50 -17.06
CA ARG A 61 -18.60 -1.79 -16.41
C ARG A 61 -18.07 -2.84 -17.38
N ARG A 62 -18.62 -2.94 -18.60
CA ARG A 62 -18.22 -3.98 -19.55
C ARG A 62 -16.79 -3.76 -20.01
N GLU A 63 -16.41 -2.50 -20.26
CA GLU A 63 -15.05 -2.13 -20.62
C GLU A 63 -14.06 -2.37 -19.48
N ARG A 64 -14.41 -1.98 -18.25
CA ARG A 64 -13.61 -2.28 -17.06
C ARG A 64 -13.35 -3.78 -16.89
N VAL A 65 -14.36 -4.62 -17.15
CA VAL A 65 -14.19 -6.08 -17.12
C VAL A 65 -13.24 -6.55 -18.21
N LYS A 66 -13.34 -6.06 -19.46
CA LYS A 66 -12.44 -6.46 -20.55
C LYS A 66 -10.99 -6.18 -20.20
N GLU A 67 -10.68 -4.95 -19.76
CA GLU A 67 -9.32 -4.56 -19.38
C GLU A 67 -8.82 -5.37 -18.19
N SER A 68 -9.68 -5.62 -17.20
CA SER A 68 -9.34 -6.48 -16.06
C SER A 68 -9.02 -7.91 -16.50
N ILE A 69 -9.79 -8.51 -17.44
CA ILE A 69 -9.51 -9.85 -17.97
C ILE A 69 -8.19 -9.89 -18.74
N LYS A 70 -7.97 -8.91 -19.63
CA LYS A 70 -6.76 -8.79 -20.46
C LYS A 70 -5.51 -8.83 -19.59
N ASN A 71 -5.52 -8.11 -18.48
CA ASN A 71 -4.36 -7.95 -17.61
C ASN A 71 -4.23 -9.01 -16.50
N SER A 72 -5.20 -9.93 -16.36
CA SER A 72 -5.19 -10.95 -15.28
C SER A 72 -5.09 -12.39 -15.78
N PHE A 73 -5.97 -12.78 -16.70
CA PHE A 73 -6.05 -14.14 -17.24
C PHE A 73 -5.23 -14.29 -18.53
N ASN A 74 -4.97 -13.20 -19.24
CA ASN A 74 -4.29 -13.20 -20.54
C ASN A 74 -2.85 -12.66 -20.50
N ALA A 75 -2.30 -12.38 -19.30
CA ALA A 75 -0.96 -11.85 -19.08
C ALA A 75 0.20 -12.85 -19.33
N GLY A 76 0.07 -13.72 -20.35
CA GLY A 76 1.16 -14.61 -20.82
C GLY A 76 1.12 -16.06 -20.34
N ASP A 77 0.33 -16.41 -19.32
CA ASP A 77 0.23 -17.80 -18.86
C ASP A 77 -0.93 -18.55 -19.54
N LYS A 78 -0.61 -19.39 -20.53
CA LYS A 78 -1.58 -20.20 -21.28
C LYS A 78 -2.41 -21.15 -20.38
N ARG A 79 -1.92 -21.50 -19.18
CA ARG A 79 -2.61 -22.42 -18.26
C ARG A 79 -3.74 -21.77 -17.46
N ASN A 80 -3.71 -20.44 -17.33
CA ASN A 80 -4.69 -19.68 -16.56
C ASN A 80 -5.58 -18.78 -17.42
N LYS A 81 -5.64 -19.05 -18.74
CA LYS A 81 -6.54 -18.35 -19.65
C LYS A 81 -7.99 -18.55 -19.24
N LEU A 82 -8.75 -17.46 -19.29
CA LEU A 82 -10.19 -17.53 -19.15
C LEU A 82 -10.75 -18.33 -20.32
N ARG A 83 -11.58 -19.33 -20.04
CA ARG A 83 -12.22 -20.13 -21.09
C ARG A 83 -13.15 -19.23 -21.90
N SER A 84 -13.22 -19.46 -23.22
CA SER A 84 -14.10 -18.68 -24.10
C SER A 84 -15.57 -18.70 -23.64
N SER A 85 -16.02 -19.83 -23.07
CA SER A 85 -17.37 -19.98 -22.50
C SER A 85 -17.65 -19.09 -21.29
N ASP A 86 -16.61 -18.70 -20.56
CA ASP A 86 -16.73 -17.88 -19.34
C ASP A 86 -16.48 -16.39 -19.63
N HIS A 87 -15.91 -16.06 -20.80
CA HIS A 87 -15.66 -14.69 -21.22
C HIS A 87 -16.94 -13.84 -21.25
N GLU A 88 -17.99 -14.31 -21.95
CA GLU A 88 -19.26 -13.56 -21.99
C GLU A 88 -19.95 -13.50 -20.62
N LYS A 89 -19.80 -14.52 -19.78
CA LYS A 89 -20.36 -14.49 -18.42
C LYS A 89 -19.72 -13.36 -17.61
N PHE A 90 -18.39 -13.22 -17.67
CA PHE A 90 -17.69 -12.13 -17.02
C PHE A 90 -18.13 -10.78 -17.56
N LEU A 91 -18.20 -10.60 -18.88
CA LEU A 91 -18.65 -9.33 -19.48
C LEU A 91 -20.07 -8.93 -19.05
N ASN A 92 -20.91 -9.91 -18.73
CA ASN A 92 -22.25 -9.70 -18.20
C ASN A 92 -22.30 -9.51 -16.67
N GLY A 93 -21.16 -9.59 -15.99
CA GLY A 93 -21.03 -9.44 -14.53
C GLY A 93 -21.29 -10.72 -13.73
N ASN A 94 -21.30 -11.88 -14.37
CA ASN A 94 -21.47 -13.17 -13.72
C ASN A 94 -20.10 -13.84 -13.54
N PHE A 95 -19.39 -13.47 -12.47
CA PHE A 95 -18.02 -13.92 -12.20
C PHE A 95 -17.96 -15.24 -11.43
N GLY A 96 -19.06 -15.60 -10.75
CA GLY A 96 -19.12 -16.73 -9.85
C GLY A 96 -18.75 -16.34 -8.41
N LYS A 97 -19.30 -17.10 -7.46
CA LYS A 97 -19.34 -16.76 -6.02
C LYS A 97 -17.98 -16.39 -5.43
N ASN A 98 -16.92 -17.13 -5.76
CA ASN A 98 -15.60 -16.88 -5.18
C ASN A 98 -15.03 -15.52 -5.61
N ILE A 99 -15.16 -15.18 -6.89
CA ILE A 99 -14.68 -13.90 -7.43
C ILE A 99 -15.57 -12.76 -6.93
N ASP A 100 -16.89 -12.94 -6.88
CA ASP A 100 -17.81 -11.95 -6.32
C ASP A 100 -17.45 -11.62 -4.88
N ASN A 101 -17.23 -12.64 -4.04
CA ASN A 101 -16.77 -12.46 -2.66
C ASN A 101 -15.42 -11.72 -2.62
N GLY A 102 -14.48 -12.09 -3.50
CA GLY A 102 -13.18 -11.41 -3.64
C GLY A 102 -13.32 -9.92 -3.96
N ILE A 103 -14.21 -9.56 -4.90
CA ILE A 103 -14.52 -8.17 -5.25
C ILE A 103 -15.03 -7.42 -4.02
N GLN A 104 -15.99 -8.00 -3.29
CA GLN A 104 -16.56 -7.38 -2.09
C GLN A 104 -15.51 -7.17 -1.00
N GLU A 105 -14.62 -8.14 -0.78
CA GLU A 105 -13.52 -7.98 0.18
C GLU A 105 -12.50 -6.94 -0.28
N MET A 106 -12.14 -6.91 -1.56
CA MET A 106 -11.17 -5.95 -2.11
C MET A 106 -11.67 -4.50 -1.99
N LEU A 107 -12.96 -4.25 -2.21
CA LEU A 107 -13.58 -2.92 -2.09
C LEU A 107 -13.51 -2.32 -0.66
N LYS A 108 -13.33 -3.16 0.36
CA LYS A 108 -13.15 -2.71 1.76
C LYS A 108 -11.78 -2.07 2.00
N TYR A 109 -10.79 -2.38 1.17
CA TYR A 109 -9.48 -1.78 1.28
C TYR A 109 -9.51 -0.39 0.66
N LYS A 110 -9.39 0.63 1.51
CA LYS A 110 -9.43 2.04 1.12
C LYS A 110 -8.04 2.62 1.06
N GLN A 111 -7.66 3.17 -0.10
CA GLN A 111 -6.34 3.77 -0.28
C GLN A 111 -6.12 4.92 0.71
N SER A 112 -7.13 5.78 0.89
CA SER A 112 -7.06 6.95 1.78
C SER A 112 -6.73 6.59 3.24
N VAL A 113 -7.38 5.55 3.78
CA VAL A 113 -7.13 5.08 5.15
C VAL A 113 -5.70 4.60 5.33
N ARG A 114 -5.17 3.92 4.31
CA ARG A 114 -3.82 3.36 4.34
C ARG A 114 -2.77 4.46 4.17
N THR A 115 -3.02 5.46 3.32
CA THR A 115 -2.15 6.64 3.17
C THR A 115 -2.12 7.43 4.48
N LEU A 116 -3.27 7.59 5.14
CA LEU A 116 -3.34 8.20 6.46
C LEU A 116 -2.52 7.42 7.49
N ALA A 117 -2.62 6.09 7.51
CA ALA A 117 -1.83 5.26 8.41
C ALA A 117 -0.31 5.42 8.18
N LYS A 118 0.14 5.47 6.93
CA LYS A 118 1.55 5.77 6.59
C LYS A 118 1.98 7.13 7.16
N LYS A 119 1.20 8.19 6.91
CA LYS A 119 1.45 9.53 7.44
C LYS A 119 1.50 9.55 8.98
N MET A 120 0.59 8.82 9.65
CA MET A 120 0.60 8.72 11.12
C MET A 120 1.88 8.08 11.66
N VAL A 121 2.39 7.04 11.01
CA VAL A 121 3.66 6.41 11.41
C VAL A 121 4.83 7.37 11.18
N GLU A 122 4.90 8.04 10.02
CA GLU A 122 5.93 9.05 9.74
C GLU A 122 5.89 10.20 10.76
N THR A 123 4.71 10.71 11.10
CA THR A 123 4.53 11.73 12.14
C THR A 123 4.93 11.21 13.52
N THR A 124 4.62 9.96 13.84
CA THR A 124 5.01 9.35 15.12
C THR A 124 6.53 9.28 15.25
N LEU A 125 7.23 8.87 14.19
CA LEU A 125 8.71 8.85 14.16
C LEU A 125 9.30 10.26 14.36
N LYS A 126 8.72 11.29 13.71
CA LYS A 126 9.13 12.68 13.93
C LYS A 126 8.91 13.15 15.37
N ASN A 127 7.78 12.79 15.98
CA ASN A 127 7.49 13.12 17.37
C ASN A 127 8.43 12.38 18.33
N TYR A 128 8.77 11.12 18.05
CA TYR A 128 9.73 10.35 18.84
C TYR A 128 11.12 10.98 18.78
N LEU A 129 11.56 11.44 17.60
CA LEU A 129 12.81 12.19 17.46
C LEU A 129 12.78 13.47 18.30
N ALA A 130 11.70 14.25 18.23
CA ALA A 130 11.55 15.48 19.01
C ALA A 130 11.58 15.25 20.53
N ILE A 131 11.06 14.11 21.01
CA ILE A 131 11.15 13.74 22.43
C ILE A 131 12.60 13.40 22.80
N ILE A 132 13.30 12.61 21.98
CA ILE A 132 14.67 12.18 22.29
C ILE A 132 15.66 13.35 22.24
N ASP A 133 15.45 14.31 21.33
CA ASP A 133 16.32 15.47 21.11
C ASP A 133 16.23 16.55 22.20
N VAL A 134 15.46 16.31 23.27
CA VAL A 134 15.36 17.23 24.41
C VAL A 134 16.66 17.20 25.23
N ASP A 135 17.23 18.38 25.48
CA ASP A 135 18.35 18.55 26.42
C ASP A 135 17.85 18.43 27.86
N VAL A 136 18.22 17.33 28.53
CA VAL A 136 17.85 17.05 29.93
C VAL A 136 18.62 17.91 30.95
N THR A 137 19.52 18.78 30.50
CA THR A 137 20.24 19.74 31.34
C THR A 137 19.60 21.13 31.33
N ASP A 138 18.55 21.33 30.53
CA ASP A 138 17.79 22.58 30.44
C ASP A 138 16.99 22.86 31.73
N GLU A 139 16.78 24.15 32.05
CA GLU A 139 16.03 24.62 33.22
C GLU A 139 14.59 24.08 33.30
N THR A 140 14.01 23.65 32.18
CA THR A 140 12.72 22.95 32.13
C THR A 140 12.69 21.66 32.96
N PHE A 141 13.85 21.04 33.20
CA PHE A 141 14.02 19.88 34.08
C PHE A 141 14.30 20.26 35.53
N ASN A 142 14.33 21.55 35.87
CA ASN A 142 14.43 21.99 37.25
C ASN A 142 13.04 22.18 37.89
N ASP A 143 13.00 22.16 39.21
CA ASP A 143 11.83 22.47 40.03
C ASP A 143 11.73 23.99 40.29
N LYS A 144 10.84 24.39 41.21
CA LYS A 144 10.61 25.81 41.52
C LYS A 144 11.78 26.46 42.27
N ASP A 145 12.64 25.65 42.89
CA ASP A 145 13.78 26.09 43.69
C ASP A 145 15.07 26.12 42.84
N GLY A 146 14.99 25.72 41.57
CA GLY A 146 16.12 25.68 40.63
C GLY A 146 16.94 24.39 40.70
N GLU A 147 16.48 23.40 41.48
CA GLU A 147 17.12 22.10 41.63
C GLU A 147 16.55 21.10 40.61
N MET A 148 17.29 20.02 40.32
CA MET A 148 16.86 19.03 39.32
C MET A 148 15.58 18.30 39.75
N ASP A 149 14.52 18.38 38.93
CA ASP A 149 13.28 17.63 39.10
C ASP A 149 13.46 16.19 38.60
N PHE A 150 13.78 15.30 39.53
CA PHE A 150 13.93 13.86 39.26
C PHE A 150 12.66 13.20 38.70
N SER A 151 11.47 13.74 38.95
CA SER A 151 10.23 13.18 38.42
C SER A 151 10.11 13.43 36.91
N LYS A 152 10.44 14.65 36.46
CA LYS A 152 10.50 14.98 35.03
C LYS A 152 11.59 14.18 34.31
N LYS A 153 12.77 14.07 34.92
CA LYS A 153 13.88 13.27 34.36
C LYS A 153 13.51 11.80 34.24
N LYS A 154 12.85 11.23 35.25
CA LYS A 154 12.35 9.86 35.19
C LYS A 154 11.31 9.69 34.08
N ALA A 155 10.35 10.62 33.96
CA ALA A 155 9.34 10.56 32.91
C ALA A 155 9.96 10.61 31.50
N TYR A 156 11.01 11.42 31.28
CA TYR A 156 11.78 11.43 30.05
C TYR A 156 12.47 10.08 29.79
N VAL A 157 13.16 9.51 30.79
CA VAL A 157 13.82 8.21 30.65
C VAL A 157 12.82 7.10 30.32
N ASP A 158 11.67 7.07 31.00
CA ASP A 158 10.60 6.10 30.79
C ASP A 158 10.00 6.24 29.37
N ALA A 159 9.82 7.49 28.89
CA ALA A 159 9.37 7.77 27.54
C ALA A 159 10.39 7.30 26.48
N SER A 160 11.67 7.62 26.66
CA SER A 160 12.76 7.20 25.76
C SER A 160 12.90 5.68 25.70
N ALA A 161 12.80 4.98 26.84
CA ALA A 161 12.80 3.52 26.87
C ALA A 161 11.59 2.93 26.11
N THR A 162 10.41 3.53 26.25
CA THR A 162 9.20 3.12 25.53
C THR A 162 9.33 3.33 24.03
N ILE A 163 9.93 4.46 23.61
CA ILE A 163 10.21 4.76 22.20
C ILE A 163 11.12 3.68 21.60
N ILE A 164 12.25 3.40 22.23
CA ILE A 164 13.22 2.38 21.76
C ILE A 164 12.53 1.02 21.60
N LYS A 165 11.70 0.62 22.57
CA LYS A 165 10.97 -0.65 22.53
C LYS A 165 10.00 -0.76 21.34
N ASN A 166 9.41 0.35 20.91
CA ASN A 166 8.43 0.38 19.84
C ASN A 166 9.03 0.70 18.46
N LEU A 167 10.30 1.10 18.42
CA LEU A 167 10.93 1.67 17.22
C LEU A 167 10.99 0.66 16.07
N ASP A 168 11.41 -0.57 16.33
CA ASP A 168 11.51 -1.63 15.30
C ASP A 168 10.18 -1.84 14.57
N GLY A 169 9.07 -1.92 15.31
CA GLY A 169 7.75 -2.12 14.73
C GLY A 169 7.19 -0.88 14.00
N LEU A 170 7.68 0.32 14.29
CA LEU A 170 7.34 1.53 13.53
C LEU A 170 8.17 1.63 12.25
N ILE A 171 9.46 1.29 12.30
CA ILE A 171 10.32 1.21 11.13
C ILE A 171 9.75 0.19 10.14
N GLU A 172 9.42 -1.02 10.61
CA GLU A 172 8.82 -2.05 9.76
C GLU A 172 7.55 -1.55 9.05
N LYS A 173 6.66 -0.85 9.77
CA LYS A 173 5.44 -0.28 9.20
C LYS A 173 5.70 0.88 8.24
N ALA A 174 6.75 1.66 8.48
CA ALA A 174 7.14 2.77 7.62
C ALA A 174 7.72 2.24 6.29
N GLU A 175 8.55 1.19 6.36
CA GLU A 175 9.25 0.60 5.22
C GLU A 175 8.34 -0.27 4.36
N GLN A 176 7.62 -1.22 4.97
CA GLN A 176 6.75 -2.14 4.22
C GLN A 176 5.52 -1.42 3.64
N GLY A 177 5.15 -0.29 4.25
CA GLY A 177 3.94 0.43 3.92
C GLY A 177 2.70 -0.40 4.25
N PHE A 178 1.57 0.26 4.46
CA PHE A 178 0.31 -0.44 4.66
C PHE A 178 -0.19 -0.98 3.30
N GLY A 179 0.57 -1.85 2.62
CA GLY A 179 0.28 -2.29 1.25
C GLY A 179 0.18 -1.14 0.25
N ILE A 180 0.86 -0.02 0.51
CA ILE A 180 0.91 1.14 -0.37
C ILE A 180 2.31 1.23 -0.98
N VAL A 181 2.36 1.39 -2.29
CA VAL A 181 3.57 1.66 -3.07
C VAL A 181 3.49 3.09 -3.62
N GLU A 182 4.60 3.82 -3.60
CA GLU A 182 4.71 5.11 -4.29
C GLU A 182 4.81 4.85 -5.79
N THR A 183 3.85 5.38 -6.56
CA THR A 183 3.88 5.31 -8.02
C THR A 183 4.44 6.62 -8.54
N ALA A 184 5.56 6.57 -9.25
CA ALA A 184 6.10 7.72 -9.96
C ALA A 184 5.18 8.07 -11.14
N GLU A 185 4.57 9.24 -11.14
CA GLU A 185 4.05 9.87 -12.36
C GLU A 185 4.49 11.34 -12.38
N ASP A 186 5.22 11.70 -13.45
CA ASP A 186 5.69 13.03 -13.88
C ASP A 186 6.66 13.81 -12.96
N VAL A 187 7.89 13.30 -12.83
CA VAL A 187 9.07 14.18 -12.74
C VAL A 187 9.80 14.08 -14.08
N GLY A 188 9.89 15.20 -14.78
CA GLY A 188 10.10 15.24 -16.22
C GLY A 188 11.35 14.55 -16.76
N ALA A 189 11.22 14.11 -18.02
CA ALA A 189 12.28 13.93 -19.02
C ALA A 189 13.73 13.99 -18.49
N GLY A 190 14.18 12.89 -17.90
CA GLY A 190 15.59 12.59 -17.70
C GLY A 190 15.83 11.21 -18.27
N LYS A 191 16.29 11.15 -19.53
CA LYS A 191 16.97 9.96 -20.03
C LYS A 191 18.18 9.73 -19.13
N ASP A 192 18.26 8.57 -18.50
CA ASP A 192 19.46 7.75 -18.54
C ASP A 192 19.12 6.31 -18.15
N ASN A 193 19.67 5.40 -18.94
CA ASN A 193 19.42 3.97 -18.95
C ASN A 193 19.96 3.31 -17.68
N ASP A 194 19.23 2.30 -17.18
CA ASP A 194 19.83 1.01 -16.84
C ASP A 194 18.74 -0.07 -16.88
N ASP A 195 19.07 -1.18 -17.54
CA ASP A 195 18.21 -2.32 -17.83
C ASP A 195 17.67 -2.99 -16.56
N ASP A 196 16.42 -2.71 -16.20
CA ASP A 196 15.62 -3.59 -15.36
C ASP A 196 14.14 -3.46 -15.77
N ASN A 197 13.71 -4.29 -16.72
CA ASN A 197 12.32 -4.36 -17.18
C ASN A 197 11.43 -4.84 -16.03
N SER A 198 10.94 -3.89 -15.24
CA SER A 198 9.99 -4.18 -14.18
C SER A 198 8.69 -4.67 -14.81
N PHE A 199 8.02 -5.63 -14.17
CA PHE A 199 6.73 -6.13 -14.64
C PHE A 199 5.68 -5.00 -14.78
N ALA A 200 5.87 -3.89 -14.06
CA ALA A 200 5.05 -2.69 -14.12
C ALA A 200 5.18 -1.93 -15.46
N ASP A 201 6.37 -1.91 -16.07
CA ASP A 201 6.62 -1.17 -17.31
C ASP A 201 5.90 -1.80 -18.52
N GLN A 202 5.54 -3.09 -18.44
CA GLN A 202 4.74 -3.77 -19.45
C GLN A 202 3.27 -3.29 -19.52
N PHE A 203 2.82 -2.47 -18.56
CA PHE A 203 1.45 -1.94 -18.52
C PHE A 203 1.35 -0.46 -18.92
N HIS A 204 2.48 0.22 -19.17
CA HIS A 204 2.52 1.65 -19.51
C HIS A 204 2.88 1.95 -20.98
N GLU A 205 3.34 0.97 -21.75
CA GLU A 205 3.59 1.13 -23.19
C GLU A 205 2.42 0.59 -24.02
N GLU A 206 1.47 1.45 -24.40
CA GLU A 206 0.71 1.40 -25.67
C GLU A 206 -0.18 2.66 -25.79
N LYS A 207 0.32 3.67 -26.52
CA LYS A 207 -0.47 4.69 -27.22
C LYS A 207 -0.07 4.72 -28.68
#